data_AF-A0A832EMV5-F1
#
_entry.id   AF-A0A832EMV5-F1
#
_cell.length_a   1.000
_cell.length_b   1.000
_cell.length_c   1.000
_cell.angle_alpha   90.00
_cell.angle_beta   90.00
_cell.angle_gamma   90.00
#
_symmetry.space_group_name_H-M   'P 1'
#
loop_
_entity.id
_entity.type
_entity.pdbx_description
1 polymer ?
#
loop_
_entity_poly.entity_id
_entity_poly.type
_entity_poly.pdbx_seq_one_letter_code
_entity_poly.pdbx_strand_id
1 'polypeptide(L)'
;MPATDQDQLTGKVASIIRNARRRGVRDDQTLAFIRAFYAEAVLADIEAYSVGDLAVLALEAWRFIDRRPAGKPAIRIYEPKLSRVRQTVLEICNDDMPFLVDSV
;
A
#
# COMPACT_ATOMS: atom_id res chain seq x y z
N MET A 1 11.23 4.87 -27.43
CA MET A 1 10.35 3.82 -26.91
C MET A 1 9.54 4.43 -25.77
N PRO A 2 8.21 4.25 -25.70
CA PRO A 2 7.47 4.65 -24.50
C PRO A 2 8.04 3.89 -23.30
N ALA A 3 8.08 4.54 -22.13
CA ALA A 3 8.50 3.89 -20.89
C ALA A 3 7.58 2.71 -20.59
N THR A 4 8.15 1.56 -20.25
CA THR A 4 7.37 0.36 -19.91
C THR A 4 6.54 0.62 -18.65
N ASP A 5 5.38 0.00 -18.50
CA ASP A 5 4.50 0.17 -17.32
C ASP A 5 5.27 -0.01 -15.98
N GLN A 6 6.26 -0.90 -15.97
CA GLN A 6 7.19 -1.11 -14.85
C GLN A 6 8.01 0.14 -14.48
N ASP A 7 8.49 0.89 -15.48
CA ASP A 7 9.26 2.13 -15.27
C ASP A 7 8.36 3.24 -14.71
N GLN A 8 7.13 3.32 -15.22
CA GLN A 8 6.13 4.29 -14.77
C GLN A 8 5.69 3.99 -13.33
N LEU A 9 5.46 2.72 -13.01
CA LEU A 9 5.19 2.23 -11.67
C LEU A 9 6.33 2.61 -10.72
N THR A 10 7.58 2.31 -11.10
CA THR A 10 8.77 2.64 -10.30
C THR A 10 8.87 4.16 -10.05
N GLY A 11 8.61 4.98 -11.08
CA GLY A 11 8.59 6.44 -10.96
C GLY A 11 7.47 6.96 -10.04
N LYS A 12 6.29 6.34 -10.10
CA LYS A 12 5.16 6.64 -9.21
C LYS A 12 5.50 6.27 -7.77
N VAL A 13 6.04 5.08 -7.51
CA VAL A 13 6.47 4.62 -6.18
C VAL A 13 7.52 5.54 -5.57
N ALA A 14 8.51 5.98 -6.36
CA ALA A 14 9.48 6.97 -5.92
C ALA A 14 8.81 8.29 -5.50
N SER A 15 7.74 8.69 -6.19
CA SER A 15 6.95 9.87 -5.84
C SER A 15 6.18 9.68 -4.53
N ILE A 16 5.63 8.50 -4.29
CA ILE A 16 4.93 8.14 -3.04
C ILE A 16 5.89 8.21 -1.85
N ILE A 17 7.08 7.62 -1.98
CA ILE A 17 8.14 7.68 -0.96
C ILE A 17 8.54 9.12 -0.66
N ARG A 18 8.71 9.98 -1.70
CA ARG A 18 8.98 11.41 -1.49
C ARG A 18 7.84 12.12 -0.74
N ASN A 19 6.58 11.78 -1.02
CA ASN A 19 5.43 12.35 -0.32
C ASN A 19 5.40 11.89 1.15
N ALA A 20 5.63 10.61 1.42
CA ALA A 20 5.74 10.07 2.78
C ALA A 20 6.85 10.77 3.58
N ARG A 21 8.01 11.02 2.96
CA ARG A 21 9.08 11.82 3.58
C ARG A 21 8.64 13.25 3.91
N ARG A 22 7.89 13.92 3.03
CA ARG A 22 7.34 15.26 3.32
C ARG A 22 6.36 15.25 4.50
N ARG A 23 5.67 14.13 4.73
CA ARG A 23 4.78 13.91 5.88
C ARG A 23 5.51 13.55 7.18
N GLY A 24 6.85 13.56 7.19
CA GLY A 24 7.67 13.32 8.38
C GLY A 24 8.16 11.88 8.54
N VAL A 25 7.85 10.98 7.61
CA VAL A 25 8.37 9.61 7.65
C VAL A 25 9.87 9.63 7.39
N ARG A 26 10.64 9.08 8.33
CA ARG A 26 12.11 8.99 8.30
C ARG A 26 12.62 7.58 8.54
N ASP A 27 11.79 6.72 9.11
CA ASP A 27 12.11 5.32 9.38
C ASP A 27 12.27 4.53 8.08
N ASP A 28 13.40 3.85 7.95
CA ASP A 28 13.75 3.10 6.74
C ASP A 28 12.87 1.87 6.53
N GLN A 29 12.37 1.25 7.60
CA GLN A 29 11.47 0.09 7.49
C GLN A 29 10.15 0.48 6.84
N THR A 30 9.55 1.60 7.28
CA THR A 30 8.33 2.16 6.69
C THR A 30 8.54 2.52 5.21
N LEU A 31 9.69 3.12 4.86
CA LEU A 31 9.98 3.48 3.47
C LEU A 31 10.23 2.25 2.58
N ALA A 32 10.91 1.23 3.10
CA ALA A 32 11.10 -0.05 2.44
C ALA A 32 9.76 -0.78 2.24
N PHE A 33 8.88 -0.74 3.25
CA PHE A 33 7.53 -1.27 3.16
C PHE A 33 6.74 -0.60 2.03
N ILE A 34 6.69 0.74 1.97
CA ILE A 34 5.97 1.46 0.89
C ILE A 34 6.46 1.03 -0.49
N ARG A 35 7.78 0.81 -0.63
CA ARG A 35 8.37 0.33 -1.88
C ARG A 35 7.89 -1.08 -2.23
N ALA A 36 7.91 -2.01 -1.28
CA ALA A 36 7.49 -3.39 -1.47
C ALA A 36 5.97 -3.49 -1.71
N PHE A 37 5.17 -2.71 -0.97
CA PHE A 37 3.71 -2.73 -1.00
C PHE A 37 3.13 -2.40 -2.38
N TYR A 38 3.83 -1.58 -3.16
CA TYR A 38 3.43 -1.22 -4.53
C TYR A 38 4.33 -1.83 -5.61
N ALA A 39 5.27 -2.70 -5.26
CA ALA A 39 6.27 -3.20 -6.21
C ALA A 39 5.67 -3.97 -7.40
N GLU A 40 4.55 -4.66 -7.15
CA GLU A 40 3.84 -5.48 -8.13
C GLU A 40 2.40 -4.99 -8.35
N ALA A 41 2.10 -3.75 -7.95
CA ALA A 41 0.79 -3.17 -8.19
C ALA A 41 0.56 -2.97 -9.69
N VAL A 42 -0.64 -3.26 -10.17
CA VAL A 42 -1.05 -2.91 -11.54
C VAL A 42 -1.07 -1.39 -11.65
N LEU A 43 -0.36 -0.84 -12.64
CA LEU A 43 -0.20 0.60 -12.79
C LEU A 43 -1.54 1.34 -12.86
N ALA A 44 -2.49 0.82 -13.65
CA ALA A 44 -3.81 1.38 -13.83
C ALA A 44 -4.58 1.54 -12.49
N ASP A 45 -4.40 0.60 -11.55
CA ASP A 45 -5.10 0.64 -10.25
C ASP A 45 -4.59 1.78 -9.37
N ILE A 46 -3.29 2.08 -9.43
CA ILE A 46 -2.70 3.15 -8.62
C ILE A 46 -2.70 4.51 -9.31
N GLU A 47 -2.84 4.55 -10.65
CA GLU A 47 -2.89 5.79 -11.41
C GLU A 47 -4.12 6.63 -11.08
N ALA A 48 -5.24 5.98 -10.77
CA ALA A 48 -6.48 6.64 -10.34
C ALA A 48 -6.30 7.49 -9.08
N TYR A 49 -5.29 7.19 -8.26
CA TYR A 49 -5.04 7.84 -6.98
C TYR A 49 -3.94 8.90 -7.05
N SER A 50 -4.10 9.94 -6.23
CA SER A 50 -3.03 10.92 -6.04
C SER A 50 -1.88 10.30 -5.26
N VAL A 51 -0.66 10.80 -5.48
CA VAL A 51 0.52 10.37 -4.72
C VAL A 51 0.33 10.60 -3.21
N GLY A 52 -0.41 11.65 -2.84
CA GLY A 52 -0.72 11.95 -1.45
C GLY A 52 -1.67 10.95 -0.81
N ASP A 53 -2.64 10.44 -1.57
CA ASP A 53 -3.61 9.43 -1.12
C ASP A 53 -2.93 8.06 -0.99
N LEU A 54 -2.13 7.66 -1.98
CA LEU A 54 -1.34 6.41 -1.93
C LEU A 54 -0.38 6.41 -0.74
N ALA A 55 0.24 7.55 -0.43
CA ALA A 55 1.08 7.66 0.76
C ALA A 55 0.27 7.48 2.06
N VAL A 56 -0.96 7.99 2.13
CA VAL A 56 -1.85 7.78 3.30
C VAL A 56 -2.23 6.31 3.42
N LEU A 57 -2.65 5.68 2.32
CA LEU A 57 -3.04 4.26 2.30
C LEU A 57 -1.90 3.35 2.75
N ALA A 58 -0.69 3.54 2.20
CA ALA A 58 0.45 2.72 2.59
C ALA A 58 0.88 2.95 4.05
N LEU A 59 0.77 4.18 4.57
CA LEU A 59 1.08 4.46 5.98
C LEU A 59 0.03 3.86 6.93
N GLU A 60 -1.24 3.91 6.56
CA GLU A 60 -2.29 3.24 7.33
C GLU A 60 -2.08 1.72 7.30
N ALA A 61 -1.77 1.13 6.14
CA ALA A 61 -1.47 -0.30 6.00
C ALA A 61 -0.25 -0.71 6.86
N TRP A 62 0.84 0.07 6.85
CA TRP A 62 2.00 -0.18 7.71
C TRP A 62 1.61 -0.22 9.19
N ARG A 63 0.85 0.77 9.67
CA ARG A 63 0.40 0.84 11.08
C ARG A 63 -0.49 -0.34 11.47
N PHE A 64 -1.23 -0.91 10.52
CA PHE A 64 -2.06 -2.09 10.75
C PHE A 64 -1.22 -3.34 10.88
N ILE A 65 -0.29 -3.54 9.95
CA ILE A 65 0.59 -4.72 9.92
C ILE A 65 1.53 -4.73 11.13
N ASP A 66 2.10 -3.58 11.49
CA ASP A 66 3.01 -3.43 12.63
C ASP A 66 2.34 -3.80 13.98
N ARG A 67 1.02 -3.65 14.09
CA ARG A 67 0.27 -3.92 15.32
C ARG A 67 -0.42 -5.28 15.35
N ARG A 68 -0.43 -6.02 14.25
CA ARG A 68 -1.16 -7.30 14.20
C ARG A 68 -0.40 -8.37 14.98
N PRO A 69 -1.12 -9.29 15.66
CA PRO A 69 -0.48 -10.47 16.23
C PRO A 69 0.04 -11.39 15.11
N ALA A 70 1.29 -11.86 15.24
CA ALA A 70 1.85 -12.86 14.34
C ALA A 70 1.11 -14.21 14.46
N GLY A 71 1.02 -14.96 13.36
CA GLY A 71 0.37 -16.27 13.29
C GLY A 71 -1.16 -16.20 13.26
N LYS A 72 -1.75 -15.01 13.10
CA LYS A 72 -3.20 -14.82 13.03
C LYS A 72 -3.58 -13.83 11.93
N PRO A 73 -4.64 -14.13 11.15
CA PRO A 73 -5.20 -13.17 10.22
C PRO A 73 -5.74 -11.94 10.96
N ALA A 74 -5.56 -10.77 10.37
CA ALA A 74 -6.10 -9.51 10.86
C ALA A 74 -6.95 -8.87 9.77
N ILE A 75 -8.15 -8.42 10.14
CA ILE A 75 -9.07 -7.73 9.23
C ILE A 75 -9.50 -6.41 9.87
N ARG A 76 -9.55 -5.34 9.08
CA ARG A 76 -10.17 -4.08 9.51
C ARG A 76 -10.91 -3.38 8.39
N ILE A 77 -11.92 -2.60 8.78
CA ILE A 77 -12.65 -1.68 7.89
C ILE A 77 -12.50 -0.27 8.47
N TYR A 78 -12.10 0.69 7.65
CA TYR A 78 -11.91 2.07 8.09
C TYR A 78 -12.08 3.09 6.96
N GLU A 79 -12.22 4.37 7.33
CA GLU A 79 -12.30 5.49 6.39
C GLU A 79 -10.97 6.29 6.43
N PRO A 80 -10.05 6.11 5.46
CA PRO A 80 -8.85 6.94 5.37
C PRO A 80 -9.20 8.40 5.01
N LYS A 81 -8.35 9.32 5.48
CA LYS A 81 -8.43 10.74 5.12
C LYS A 81 -7.80 10.99 3.75
N LEU A 82 -8.59 10.81 2.70
CA LEU A 82 -8.19 11.01 1.30
C LEU A 82 -8.65 12.37 0.76
N SER A 83 -8.00 12.83 -0.31
CA SER A 83 -8.15 14.17 -0.86
C SER A 83 -9.40 14.39 -1.72
N ARG A 84 -9.90 13.35 -2.39
CA ARG A 84 -10.97 13.48 -3.39
C ARG A 84 -12.35 13.12 -2.88
N VAL A 85 -12.49 11.95 -2.27
CA VAL A 85 -13.78 11.39 -1.84
C VAL A 85 -13.60 10.53 -0.59
N ARG A 86 -14.69 10.38 0.18
CA ARG A 86 -14.74 9.36 1.24
C ARG A 86 -14.70 7.99 0.60
N GLN A 87 -13.75 7.18 1.02
CA GLN A 87 -13.66 5.78 0.62
C GLN A 87 -13.64 4.93 1.88
N THR A 88 -14.30 3.78 1.81
CA THR A 88 -14.20 2.75 2.84
C THR A 88 -13.15 1.76 2.38
N VAL A 89 -12.15 1.52 3.21
CA VAL A 89 -11.07 0.58 2.93
C VAL A 89 -11.24 -0.64 3.82
N LEU A 90 -11.24 -1.82 3.19
CA LEU A 90 -11.13 -3.12 3.82
C LEU A 90 -9.68 -3.58 3.67
N GLU A 91 -9.00 -3.85 4.78
CA GLU A 91 -7.67 -4.45 4.78
C GLU A 91 -7.73 -5.82 5.42
N ILE A 92 -7.06 -6.78 4.76
CA ILE A 92 -6.89 -8.15 5.21
C ILE A 92 -5.39 -8.41 5.18
N CYS A 93 -4.82 -8.74 6.34
CA CYS A 93 -3.42 -9.14 6.45
C CYS A 93 -3.37 -10.56 7.01
N ASN A 94 -2.82 -11.47 6.22
CA ASN A 94 -2.66 -12.87 6.59
C ASN A 94 -1.17 -13.21 6.60
N ASP A 95 -0.82 -14.20 7.41
CA ASP A 95 0.47 -14.87 7.25
C ASP A 95 0.41 -15.75 6.00
N ASP A 96 1.56 -15.92 5.35
CA ASP A 96 1.71 -16.80 4.20
C ASP A 96 1.53 -18.26 4.66
N MET A 97 0.28 -18.70 4.72
CA MET A 97 -0.09 -20.09 4.96
C MET A 97 -0.48 -20.70 3.61
N PRO A 98 0.03 -21.89 3.25
CA PRO A 98 -0.41 -22.59 2.05
C PRO A 98 -1.91 -22.85 2.17
N PHE A 99 -2.72 -22.13 1.39
CA PHE A 99 -4.15 -22.39 1.31
C PHE A 99 -4.39 -23.51 0.31
N LEU A 100 -5.11 -24.54 0.73
CA LEU A 100 -5.80 -25.44 -0.20
C LEU A 100 -6.92 -24.64 -0.83
N VAL A 101 -6.78 -24.28 -2.10
CA VAL A 101 -7.92 -23.81 -2.89
C VAL A 101 -8.83 -25.01 -3.10
N ASP A 102 -9.88 -25.10 -2.30
CA ASP A 102 -11.02 -25.95 -2.61
C ASP A 102 -12.02 -25.07 -3.38
N SER A 103 -12.04 -25.21 -4.69
CA SER A 103 -13.08 -24.60 -5.53
C SER A 103 -14.28 -25.54 -5.56
N VAL A 104 -15.40 -25.12 -4.97
CA VAL A 104 -16.72 -25.77 -5.09
C VAL A 104 -17.41 -25.46 -6.42
#